data_AF-A0A2T2PBK7-F1
#
_entry.id   AF-A0A2T2PBK7-F1
#
_cell.length_a   1.000
_cell.length_b   1.000
_cell.length_c   1.000
_cell.angle_alpha   90.00
_cell.angle_beta   90.00
_cell.angle_gamma   90.00
#
_symmetry.space_group_name_H-M   'P 1'
#
loop_
_entity.id
_entity.type
_entity.pdbx_description
1 polymer ?
#
loop_
_entity_poly.entity_id
_entity_poly.type
_entity_poly.pdbx_seq_one_letter_code
_entity_poly.pdbx_strand_id
1 'polypeptide(L)'
;MYLATTKRGFAFIDTHESDNNLLTSDNSPISWYYNWSPYPNTDLIPADSLEFIPLIHGLDATEDQRTSQVINGLPESSRHILSFNEPDGSTDSGGSSISPEDAARAYIDHVVPYRNGDRQWLISHPSVTGSEPGLDWLRRFNESCYEIDEENGCPTDFVAAHWYGNFDGLAGWLGRLNEYYNTNTSRSEPLRIWVTELGLPQADADATVAFMNQTLPYLDDLDYVEKYAWFGAFRTDDANEWTGDGVALFDDDGGLTELGALYMGGETNGFEEGQQGEGLQVNVPLALIVVMSVVLLSSNW
;
A
#
# COMPACT_ATOMS: atom_id res chain seq x y z
N MET A 1 0.50 -27.75 -3.84
CA MET A 1 1.28 -26.66 -4.47
C MET A 1 1.01 -25.45 -3.61
N TYR A 2 1.95 -25.06 -2.76
CA TYR A 2 1.79 -23.83 -1.97
C TYR A 2 1.87 -22.69 -2.99
N LEU A 3 0.81 -21.89 -3.11
CA LEU A 3 0.89 -20.61 -3.78
C LEU A 3 2.05 -19.87 -3.11
N ALA A 4 3.07 -19.50 -3.88
CA ALA A 4 4.11 -18.62 -3.35
C ALA A 4 3.40 -17.37 -2.83
N THR A 5 3.64 -17.01 -1.57
CA THR A 5 3.09 -15.79 -0.99
C THR A 5 3.66 -14.61 -1.78
N THR A 6 2.84 -14.06 -2.64
CA THR A 6 3.08 -12.86 -3.44
C THR A 6 3.49 -11.67 -2.58
N LYS A 7 4.45 -10.88 -3.09
CA LYS A 7 4.94 -9.64 -2.47
C LYS A 7 4.03 -8.43 -2.77
N ARG A 8 3.08 -8.57 -3.69
CA ARG A 8 2.30 -7.45 -4.25
C ARG A 8 1.24 -6.94 -3.27
N GLY A 9 1.16 -5.63 -3.15
CA GLY A 9 0.10 -4.89 -2.47
C GLY A 9 -0.41 -3.74 -3.32
N PHE A 10 -1.23 -2.86 -2.76
CA PHE A 10 -1.54 -1.59 -3.41
C PHE A 10 -1.64 -0.45 -2.40
N ALA A 11 -1.36 0.75 -2.91
CA ALA A 11 -1.67 2.00 -2.24
C ALA A 11 -3.09 2.42 -2.66
N PHE A 12 -4.02 2.37 -1.71
CA PHE A 12 -5.46 2.45 -1.98
C PHE A 12 -5.95 3.89 -2.09
N ILE A 13 -6.43 4.24 -3.29
CA ILE A 13 -7.10 5.51 -3.57
C ILE A 13 -8.54 5.27 -4.02
N ASP A 14 -8.79 4.17 -4.73
CA ASP A 14 -10.02 3.91 -5.46
C ASP A 14 -11.27 3.67 -4.58
N THR A 15 -12.36 4.35 -4.94
CA THR A 15 -13.66 4.21 -4.28
C THR A 15 -14.64 3.32 -5.04
N HIS A 16 -14.26 2.80 -6.21
CA HIS A 16 -15.11 1.96 -7.05
C HIS A 16 -15.15 0.51 -6.53
N GLU A 17 -16.34 0.09 -6.08
CA GLU A 17 -16.56 -1.25 -5.52
C GLU A 17 -16.22 -2.38 -6.50
N SER A 18 -16.53 -2.22 -7.79
CA SER A 18 -16.20 -3.22 -8.83
C SER A 18 -14.69 -3.44 -8.93
N ASP A 19 -13.94 -2.35 -8.92
CA ASP A 19 -12.50 -2.36 -9.19
C ASP A 19 -11.80 -2.98 -7.97
N ASN A 20 -12.26 -2.63 -6.78
CA ASN A 20 -11.86 -3.23 -5.50
C ASN A 20 -12.20 -4.74 -5.41
N ASN A 21 -13.36 -5.18 -5.91
CA ASN A 21 -13.70 -6.60 -5.98
C ASN A 21 -12.74 -7.38 -6.89
N LEU A 22 -12.25 -6.75 -7.97
CA LEU A 22 -11.29 -7.39 -8.86
C LEU A 22 -9.90 -7.49 -8.18
N LEU A 23 -9.43 -6.39 -7.57
CA LEU A 23 -8.17 -6.33 -6.82
C LEU A 23 -8.12 -7.33 -5.65
N THR A 24 -9.27 -7.69 -5.07
CA THR A 24 -9.37 -8.58 -3.91
C THR A 24 -9.94 -9.97 -4.22
N SER A 25 -10.10 -10.31 -5.50
CA SER A 25 -10.64 -11.62 -5.92
C SER A 25 -9.70 -12.79 -5.58
N ASP A 26 -10.23 -14.02 -5.52
CA ASP A 26 -9.48 -15.22 -5.09
C ASP A 26 -8.19 -15.51 -5.89
N ASN A 27 -8.15 -15.12 -7.17
CA ASN A 27 -6.97 -15.30 -8.03
C ASN A 27 -5.99 -14.12 -7.97
N SER A 28 -6.37 -13.04 -7.27
CA SER A 28 -5.55 -11.84 -7.16
C SER A 28 -4.19 -12.16 -6.51
N PRO A 29 -3.08 -11.65 -7.08
CA PRO A 29 -1.78 -11.74 -6.45
C PRO A 29 -1.59 -10.65 -5.38
N ILE A 30 -2.62 -9.93 -4.97
CA ILE A 30 -2.50 -8.90 -3.94
C ILE A 30 -2.68 -9.55 -2.57
N SER A 31 -1.80 -9.26 -1.62
CA SER A 31 -1.85 -9.82 -0.26
C SER A 31 -1.97 -8.78 0.86
N TRP A 32 -1.81 -7.49 0.53
CA TRP A 32 -1.82 -6.41 1.51
C TRP A 32 -2.18 -5.07 0.87
N TYR A 33 -2.59 -4.11 1.69
CA TYR A 33 -2.81 -2.74 1.24
C TYR A 33 -2.60 -1.73 2.37
N TYR A 34 -2.45 -0.47 1.99
CA TYR A 34 -2.52 0.68 2.88
C TYR A 34 -3.17 1.86 2.15
N ASN A 35 -3.53 2.92 2.87
CA ASN A 35 -4.30 4.05 2.33
C ASN A 35 -3.86 5.40 2.92
N TRP A 36 -2.57 5.52 3.26
CA TRP A 36 -1.98 6.69 3.93
C TRP A 36 -2.59 7.07 5.29
N SER A 37 -3.41 6.20 5.87
CA SER A 37 -4.18 6.47 7.08
C SER A 37 -3.97 5.36 8.13
N PRO A 38 -4.17 5.65 9.43
CA PRO A 38 -4.32 4.57 10.42
C PRO A 38 -5.68 3.86 10.31
N TYR A 39 -6.62 4.38 9.51
CA TYR A 39 -8.00 3.93 9.41
C TYR A 39 -8.22 3.02 8.19
N PRO A 40 -8.67 1.76 8.34
CA PRO A 40 -8.92 0.88 7.19
C PRO A 40 -10.20 1.25 6.42
N ASN A 41 -10.21 0.99 5.11
CA ASN A 41 -11.40 1.12 4.25
C ASN A 41 -12.35 -0.09 4.36
N THR A 42 -12.86 -0.40 5.55
CA THR A 42 -13.66 -1.63 5.79
C THR A 42 -14.98 -1.71 5.02
N ASP A 43 -15.48 -0.57 4.52
CA ASP A 43 -16.68 -0.52 3.69
C ASP A 43 -16.44 -0.98 2.25
N LEU A 44 -15.17 -1.02 1.80
CA LEU A 44 -14.78 -1.33 0.43
C LEU A 44 -13.90 -2.58 0.35
N ILE A 45 -13.08 -2.82 1.37
CA ILE A 45 -12.22 -4.00 1.46
C ILE A 45 -12.69 -4.83 2.66
N PRO A 46 -13.21 -6.05 2.43
CA PRO A 46 -13.65 -6.91 3.52
C PRO A 46 -12.54 -7.14 4.54
N ALA A 47 -12.89 -7.14 5.83
CA ALA A 47 -11.94 -7.51 6.87
C ALA A 47 -11.41 -8.93 6.61
N ASP A 48 -10.11 -9.12 6.86
CA ASP A 48 -9.37 -10.38 6.68
C ASP A 48 -9.20 -10.88 5.23
N SER A 49 -9.64 -10.14 4.21
CA SER A 49 -9.31 -10.48 2.81
C SER A 49 -7.86 -10.15 2.46
N LEU A 50 -7.36 -9.02 2.98
CA LEU A 50 -6.00 -8.54 2.81
C LEU A 50 -5.44 -8.06 4.17
N GLU A 51 -4.12 -8.12 4.31
CA GLU A 51 -3.47 -7.45 5.43
C GLU A 51 -3.56 -5.92 5.24
N PHE A 52 -4.30 -5.23 6.12
CA PHE A 52 -4.25 -3.77 6.18
C PHE A 52 -3.04 -3.31 6.98
N ILE A 53 -2.27 -2.39 6.42
CA ILE A 53 -1.10 -1.78 7.06
C ILE A 53 -1.45 -0.33 7.42
N PRO A 54 -1.74 -0.01 8.70
CA PRO A 54 -1.94 1.38 9.11
C PRO A 54 -0.68 2.21 8.87
N LEU A 55 -0.86 3.43 8.37
CA LEU A 55 0.20 4.44 8.28
C LEU A 55 -0.05 5.54 9.31
N ILE A 56 0.90 5.74 10.22
CA ILE A 56 0.99 6.94 11.04
C ILE A 56 1.64 8.03 10.18
N HIS A 57 0.81 8.76 9.42
CA HIS A 57 1.28 9.63 8.34
C HIS A 57 2.19 10.76 8.79
N GLY A 58 1.88 11.42 9.90
CA GLY A 58 2.63 12.56 10.42
C GLY A 58 2.50 12.72 11.93
N LEU A 59 3.03 13.81 12.46
CA LEU A 59 3.01 14.09 13.90
C LEU A 59 1.59 14.27 14.45
N ASP A 60 0.69 14.86 13.66
CA ASP A 60 -0.72 15.00 14.01
C ASP A 60 -1.39 13.65 14.30
N ALA A 61 -1.08 12.62 13.51
CA ALA A 61 -1.57 11.26 13.74
C ALA A 61 -1.03 10.64 15.04
N THR A 62 0.17 11.02 15.50
CA THR A 62 0.71 10.54 16.79
C THR A 62 0.03 11.17 18.00
N GLU A 63 -0.51 12.38 17.85
CA GLU A 63 -1.19 13.12 18.91
C GLU A 63 -2.68 12.78 19.02
N ASP A 64 -3.27 12.19 17.98
CA ASP A 64 -4.66 11.74 17.98
C ASP A 64 -4.84 10.43 18.77
N GLN A 65 -5.59 10.49 19.87
CA GLN A 65 -5.92 9.32 20.68
C GLN A 65 -6.63 8.23 19.85
N ARG A 66 -7.40 8.63 18.83
CA ARG A 66 -8.12 7.70 17.96
C ARG A 66 -7.17 6.81 17.15
N THR A 67 -5.98 7.30 16.77
CA THR A 67 -4.96 6.51 16.06
C THR A 67 -4.62 5.24 16.82
N SER A 68 -4.27 5.38 18.10
CA SER A 68 -3.93 4.23 18.94
C SER A 68 -5.10 3.28 19.20
N GLN A 69 -6.31 3.83 19.36
CA GLN A 69 -7.51 3.03 19.55
C GLN A 69 -7.81 2.17 18.31
N VAL A 70 -7.67 2.76 17.11
CA VAL A 70 -7.92 2.05 15.86
C VAL A 70 -6.84 1.01 15.61
N ILE A 71 -5.56 1.39 15.70
CA ILE A 71 -4.46 0.43 15.49
C ILE A 71 -4.62 -0.77 16.42
N ASN A 72 -4.82 -0.56 17.72
CA ASN A 72 -5.01 -1.66 18.68
C ASN A 72 -6.30 -2.48 18.45
N GLY A 73 -7.29 -1.95 17.72
CA GLY A 73 -8.53 -2.63 17.37
C GLY A 73 -8.49 -3.35 16.02
N LEU A 74 -7.41 -3.24 15.25
CA LEU A 74 -7.26 -3.94 13.96
C LEU A 74 -7.20 -5.46 14.16
N PRO A 75 -7.67 -6.25 13.16
CA PRO A 75 -7.67 -7.70 13.25
C PRO A 75 -6.26 -8.29 13.41
N GLU A 76 -6.17 -9.55 13.85
CA GLU A 76 -4.90 -10.29 14.01
C GLU A 76 -4.12 -10.49 12.69
N SER A 77 -4.81 -10.33 11.57
CA SER A 77 -4.22 -10.33 10.23
C SER A 77 -3.30 -9.12 10.00
N SER A 78 -3.58 -7.95 10.58
CA SER A 78 -2.76 -6.73 10.47
C SER A 78 -1.54 -6.79 11.40
N ARG A 79 -0.33 -6.99 10.90
CA ARG A 79 0.85 -7.21 11.75
C ARG A 79 1.89 -6.10 11.69
N HIS A 80 1.78 -5.21 10.72
CA HIS A 80 2.77 -4.18 10.45
C HIS A 80 2.19 -2.78 10.62
N ILE A 81 3.05 -1.81 10.92
CA ILE A 81 2.73 -0.39 10.96
C ILE A 81 3.76 0.36 10.12
N LEU A 82 3.28 1.21 9.22
CA LEU A 82 4.11 2.18 8.53
C LEU A 82 4.18 3.48 9.34
N SER A 83 5.33 4.13 9.31
CA SER A 83 5.57 5.38 10.03
C SER A 83 5.97 6.47 9.05
N PHE A 84 5.45 7.68 9.27
CA PHE A 84 5.77 8.95 8.63
C PHE A 84 5.98 8.91 7.11
N ASN A 85 5.02 9.46 6.37
CA ASN A 85 5.02 9.47 4.91
C ASN A 85 5.86 10.63 4.38
N GLU A 86 6.95 10.35 3.67
CA GLU A 86 7.85 11.33 3.06
C GLU A 86 8.10 12.55 3.96
N PRO A 87 8.66 12.35 5.17
CA PRO A 87 8.94 13.46 6.07
C PRO A 87 9.98 14.43 5.50
N ASP A 88 10.79 13.97 4.53
CA ASP A 88 11.71 14.79 3.74
C ASP A 88 11.02 15.60 2.62
N GLY A 89 9.78 15.24 2.26
CA GLY A 89 8.92 15.94 1.32
C GLY A 89 8.03 17.01 1.98
N SER A 90 7.28 17.75 1.17
CA SER A 90 6.35 18.78 1.67
C SER A 90 4.93 18.23 1.81
N THR A 91 4.10 18.87 2.64
CA THR A 91 2.67 18.54 2.72
C THR A 91 1.91 18.81 1.43
N ASP A 92 2.39 19.77 0.62
CA ASP A 92 1.80 20.09 -0.67
C ASP A 92 2.02 18.98 -1.72
N SER A 93 3.05 18.13 -1.52
CA SER A 93 3.31 16.96 -2.36
C SER A 93 2.77 15.65 -1.76
N GLY A 94 2.01 15.72 -0.66
CA GLY A 94 1.50 14.54 0.06
C GLY A 94 2.45 13.96 1.12
N GLY A 95 3.63 14.56 1.32
CA GLY A 95 4.53 14.19 2.40
C GLY A 95 4.10 14.77 3.75
N SER A 96 4.82 14.43 4.81
CA SER A 96 4.50 14.85 6.18
C SER A 96 5.33 16.05 6.64
N SER A 97 6.39 16.42 5.91
CA SER A 97 7.23 17.61 6.18
C SER A 97 7.72 17.72 7.63
N ILE A 98 8.50 16.73 8.09
CA ILE A 98 8.95 16.62 9.47
C ILE A 98 10.48 16.69 9.51
N SER A 99 11.04 17.43 10.48
CA SER A 99 12.48 17.40 10.72
C SER A 99 12.92 16.00 11.22
N PRO A 100 14.15 15.55 10.93
CA PRO A 100 14.66 14.29 11.50
C PRO A 100 14.59 14.26 13.04
N GLU A 101 14.87 15.39 13.68
CA GLU A 101 14.94 15.51 15.13
C GLU A 101 13.55 15.45 15.81
N ASP A 102 12.52 16.02 15.19
CA ASP A 102 11.14 15.94 15.69
C ASP A 102 10.53 14.56 15.39
N ALA A 103 10.82 14.01 14.20
CA ALA A 103 10.40 12.66 13.84
C ALA A 103 11.00 11.62 14.78
N ALA A 104 12.28 11.73 15.16
CA ALA A 104 12.92 10.79 16.09
C ALA A 104 12.24 10.77 17.47
N ARG A 105 11.90 11.95 18.02
CA ARG A 105 11.15 12.05 19.28
C ARG A 105 9.79 11.39 19.18
N ALA A 106 9.01 11.77 18.17
CA ALA A 106 7.68 11.20 17.98
C ALA A 106 7.71 9.70 17.69
N TYR A 107 8.71 9.22 16.96
CA TYR A 107 8.91 7.81 16.68
C TYR A 107 9.11 7.02 17.98
N ILE A 108 10.05 7.46 18.82
CA ILE A 108 10.36 6.80 20.10
C ILE A 108 9.16 6.87 21.05
N ASP A 109 8.48 8.02 21.13
CA ASP A 109 7.38 8.22 22.08
C ASP A 109 6.08 7.52 21.66
N HIS A 110 5.83 7.40 20.35
CA HIS A 110 4.50 7.00 19.83
C HIS A 110 4.49 5.80 18.89
N VAL A 111 5.60 5.46 18.22
CA VAL A 111 5.66 4.32 17.30
C VAL A 111 6.33 3.10 17.95
N VAL A 112 7.52 3.28 18.53
CA VAL A 112 8.27 2.21 19.22
C VAL A 112 7.44 1.45 20.27
N PRO A 113 6.52 2.08 21.04
CA PRO A 113 5.69 1.36 22.00
C PRO A 113 4.83 0.25 21.38
N TYR A 114 4.45 0.34 20.11
CA TYR A 114 3.68 -0.73 19.44
C TYR A 114 4.47 -2.04 19.31
N ARG A 115 5.81 -1.98 19.25
CA ARG A 115 6.64 -3.21 19.26
C ARG A 115 6.54 -3.96 20.59
N ASN A 116 6.31 -3.22 21.68
CA ASN A 116 6.39 -3.74 23.06
C ASN A 116 5.02 -3.85 23.74
N GLY A 117 3.93 -3.57 23.03
CA GLY A 117 2.57 -3.61 23.56
C GLY A 117 1.99 -5.02 23.68
N ASP A 118 0.70 -5.11 24.00
CA ASP A 118 -0.03 -6.38 24.15
C ASP A 118 0.04 -7.24 22.87
N ARG A 119 0.02 -6.57 21.71
CA ARG A 119 0.29 -7.16 20.39
C ARG A 119 1.64 -6.65 19.92
N GLN A 120 2.50 -7.56 19.50
CA GLN A 120 3.85 -7.28 19.05
C GLN A 120 3.80 -6.87 17.57
N TRP A 121 3.62 -5.58 17.32
CA TRP A 121 3.62 -5.02 15.96
C TRP A 121 5.03 -4.96 15.38
N LEU A 122 5.13 -5.15 14.06
CA LEU A 122 6.34 -4.86 13.29
C LEU A 122 6.26 -3.43 12.78
N ILE A 123 7.27 -2.60 13.04
CA ILE A 123 7.24 -1.17 12.68
C ILE A 123 8.31 -0.81 11.64
N SER A 124 7.94 0.05 10.70
CA SER A 124 8.89 0.61 9.74
C SER A 124 9.66 1.79 10.32
N HIS A 125 10.84 2.07 9.78
CA HIS A 125 11.35 3.45 9.76
C HIS A 125 10.49 4.35 8.84
N PRO A 126 10.67 5.68 8.92
CA PRO A 126 9.99 6.62 8.03
C PRO A 126 10.17 6.29 6.55
N SER A 127 9.10 6.38 5.76
CA SER A 127 9.18 6.15 4.31
C SER A 127 9.59 7.44 3.62
N VAL A 128 10.85 7.56 3.21
CA VAL A 128 11.36 8.78 2.55
C VAL A 128 11.20 8.73 1.04
N THR A 129 11.26 9.90 0.39
CA THR A 129 11.34 9.97 -1.07
C THR A 129 12.56 9.16 -1.56
N GLY A 130 12.44 8.55 -2.74
CA GLY A 130 13.51 7.78 -3.39
C GLY A 130 14.64 8.66 -3.91
N SER A 131 15.40 9.29 -3.02
CA SER A 131 16.37 10.33 -3.38
C SER A 131 17.56 10.36 -2.42
N GLU A 132 18.66 11.04 -2.82
CA GLU A 132 19.79 11.25 -1.89
C GLU A 132 19.38 12.15 -0.69
N PRO A 133 18.62 13.24 -0.86
CA PRO A 133 18.06 13.98 0.26
C PRO A 133 17.23 13.11 1.23
N GLY A 134 16.42 12.18 0.72
CA GLY A 134 15.67 11.24 1.55
C GLY A 134 16.60 10.32 2.37
N LEU A 135 17.68 9.84 1.77
CA LEU A 135 18.68 9.04 2.49
C LEU A 135 19.43 9.83 3.55
N ASP A 136 19.79 11.09 3.24
CA ASP A 136 20.40 12.01 4.21
C ASP A 136 19.46 12.29 5.38
N TRP A 137 18.16 12.42 5.10
CA TRP A 137 17.13 12.54 6.13
C TRP A 137 17.11 11.30 7.05
N LEU A 138 17.11 10.09 6.48
CA LEU A 138 17.16 8.84 7.26
C LEU A 138 18.42 8.70 8.12
N ARG A 139 19.57 9.15 7.62
CA ARG A 139 20.83 9.16 8.38
C ARG A 139 20.71 10.05 9.62
N ARG A 140 20.23 11.28 9.43
CA ARG A 140 20.04 12.26 10.52
C ARG A 140 18.96 11.83 11.51
N PHE A 141 17.90 11.17 11.03
CA PHE A 141 16.86 10.61 11.88
C PHE A 141 17.45 9.52 12.79
N ASN A 142 18.25 8.63 12.22
CA ASN A 142 18.94 7.60 12.97
C ASN A 142 19.91 8.19 14.02
N GLU A 143 20.72 9.17 13.63
CA GLU A 143 21.59 9.93 14.56
C GLU A 143 20.77 10.53 15.71
N SER A 144 19.64 11.18 15.39
CA SER A 144 18.76 11.81 16.38
C SER A 144 18.17 10.80 17.36
N CYS A 145 17.80 9.58 16.93
CA CYS A 145 17.36 8.56 17.89
C CYS A 145 18.49 8.14 18.84
N TYR A 146 19.72 7.98 18.36
CA TYR A 146 20.85 7.63 19.24
C TYR A 146 21.21 8.77 20.20
N GLU A 147 20.91 10.02 19.86
CA GLU A 147 21.01 11.14 20.82
C GLU A 147 19.92 11.10 21.90
N ILE A 148 18.73 10.56 21.59
CA ILE A 148 17.60 10.44 22.52
C ILE A 148 17.74 9.20 23.41
N ASP A 149 18.09 8.06 22.81
CA ASP A 149 18.26 6.76 23.45
C ASP A 149 19.56 6.12 22.94
N GLU A 150 20.67 6.41 23.65
CA GLU A 150 22.00 5.90 23.33
C GLU A 150 22.10 4.36 23.35
N GLU A 151 21.22 3.69 24.11
CA GLU A 151 21.25 2.25 24.29
C GLU A 151 20.48 1.51 23.19
N ASN A 152 19.30 2.03 22.81
CA ASN A 152 18.40 1.34 21.88
C ASN A 152 18.33 1.95 20.47
N GLY A 153 18.76 3.20 20.28
CA GLY A 153 18.74 3.90 18.98
C GLY A 153 17.32 4.01 18.39
N CYS A 154 17.20 3.92 17.05
CA CYS A 154 15.90 3.75 16.39
C CYS A 154 15.62 2.25 16.15
N PRO A 155 14.82 1.57 16.99
CA PRO A 155 14.46 0.18 16.72
C PRO A 155 13.46 0.11 15.56
N THR A 156 13.71 -0.80 14.63
CA THR A 156 12.81 -1.06 13.49
C THR A 156 12.89 -2.51 13.02
N ASP A 157 11.79 -2.99 12.45
CA ASP A 157 11.61 -4.36 11.99
C ASP A 157 11.67 -4.48 10.45
N PHE A 158 11.40 -3.40 9.72
CA PHE A 158 11.52 -3.33 8.26
C PHE A 158 11.71 -1.87 7.77
N VAL A 159 12.09 -1.71 6.52
CA VAL A 159 12.33 -0.39 5.91
C VAL A 159 11.29 -0.13 4.83
N ALA A 160 10.60 1.01 4.91
CA ALA A 160 9.72 1.47 3.85
C ALA A 160 10.48 2.38 2.88
N ALA A 161 10.13 2.33 1.60
CA ALA A 161 10.79 3.07 0.54
C ALA A 161 9.81 3.45 -0.56
N HIS A 162 9.94 4.67 -1.08
CA HIS A 162 9.24 5.11 -2.28
C HIS A 162 10.19 5.20 -3.47
N TRP A 163 9.65 4.99 -4.67
CA TRP A 163 10.38 5.26 -5.90
C TRP A 163 9.45 5.67 -7.04
N TYR A 164 9.69 6.86 -7.58
CA TYR A 164 9.04 7.34 -8.79
C TYR A 164 10.11 7.71 -9.81
N GLY A 165 10.25 6.89 -10.85
CA GLY A 165 11.31 7.06 -11.84
C GLY A 165 11.65 5.76 -12.57
N ASN A 166 12.76 5.77 -13.30
CA ASN A 166 13.15 4.63 -14.13
C ASN A 166 13.71 3.45 -13.32
N PHE A 167 13.90 2.31 -14.00
CA PHE A 167 14.40 1.06 -13.42
C PHE A 167 15.81 1.18 -12.82
N ASP A 168 16.74 1.81 -13.53
CA ASP A 168 18.12 1.95 -13.04
C ASP A 168 18.17 2.73 -11.71
N GLY A 169 17.32 3.74 -11.57
CA GLY A 169 17.22 4.50 -10.34
C GLY A 169 16.58 3.70 -9.20
N LEU A 170 15.53 2.89 -9.47
CA LEU A 170 14.94 1.97 -8.50
C LEU A 170 16.00 1.00 -7.96
N ALA A 171 16.70 0.32 -8.86
CA ALA A 171 17.72 -0.64 -8.49
C ALA A 171 18.85 0.01 -7.68
N GLY A 172 19.30 1.20 -8.09
CA GLY A 172 20.28 1.98 -7.35
C GLY A 172 19.78 2.42 -5.96
N TRP A 173 18.50 2.78 -5.84
CA TRP A 173 17.89 3.19 -4.58
C TRP A 173 17.81 2.05 -3.57
N LEU A 174 17.27 0.91 -3.99
CA LEU A 174 17.21 -0.30 -3.17
C LEU A 174 18.60 -0.78 -2.76
N GLY A 175 19.58 -0.68 -3.66
CA GLY A 175 20.97 -0.97 -3.35
C GLY A 175 21.53 -0.11 -2.22
N ARG A 176 21.28 1.21 -2.25
CA ARG A 176 21.72 2.14 -1.20
C ARG A 176 21.03 1.90 0.14
N LEU A 177 19.72 1.62 0.13
CA LEU A 177 18.99 1.28 1.34
C LEU A 177 19.50 -0.03 1.95
N ASN A 178 19.67 -1.07 1.13
CA ASN A 178 20.20 -2.35 1.59
C ASN A 178 21.63 -2.20 2.13
N GLU A 179 22.47 -1.37 1.50
CA GLU A 179 23.80 -1.05 2.03
C GLU A 179 23.72 -0.37 3.40
N TYR A 180 22.90 0.68 3.52
CA TYR A 180 22.76 1.44 4.76
C TYR A 180 22.22 0.59 5.92
N TYR A 181 21.18 -0.20 5.66
CA TYR A 181 20.48 -0.94 6.71
C TYR A 181 21.05 -2.34 7.01
N ASN A 182 21.69 -3.00 6.04
CA ASN A 182 22.08 -4.40 6.16
C ASN A 182 23.58 -4.66 5.98
N THR A 183 24.28 -3.90 5.13
CA THR A 183 25.72 -4.10 4.92
C THR A 183 26.56 -3.32 5.93
N ASN A 184 26.24 -2.05 6.15
CA ASN A 184 27.01 -1.14 7.00
C ASN A 184 26.45 -1.08 8.43
N THR A 185 26.08 -2.24 8.99
CA THR A 185 25.48 -2.32 10.33
C THR A 185 26.04 -3.49 11.13
N SER A 186 25.87 -3.44 12.46
CA SER A 186 26.17 -4.53 13.39
C SER A 186 24.98 -5.45 13.66
N ARG A 187 23.83 -5.23 12.99
CA ARG A 187 22.63 -6.07 13.15
C ARG A 187 22.93 -7.52 12.78
N SER A 188 22.41 -8.45 13.59
CA SER A 188 22.52 -9.89 13.32
C SER A 188 21.53 -10.38 12.27
N GLU A 189 20.34 -9.78 12.23
CA GLU A 189 19.29 -10.11 11.28
C GLU A 189 19.10 -8.95 10.28
N PRO A 190 19.15 -9.24 8.96
CA PRO A 190 18.93 -8.23 7.95
C PRO A 190 17.47 -7.77 7.96
N LEU A 191 17.28 -6.46 7.80
CA LEU A 191 15.98 -5.86 7.53
C LEU A 191 15.52 -6.18 6.11
N ARG A 192 14.22 -6.42 5.98
CA ARG A 192 13.55 -6.43 4.69
C ARG A 192 13.15 -5.02 4.29
N ILE A 193 13.12 -4.79 2.99
CA ILE A 193 12.67 -3.54 2.36
C ILE A 193 11.28 -3.76 1.78
N TRP A 194 10.41 -2.79 2.03
CA TRP A 194 9.06 -2.69 1.50
C TRP A 194 9.01 -1.47 0.58
N VAL A 195 8.72 -1.68 -0.70
CA VAL A 195 8.54 -0.58 -1.65
C VAL A 195 7.08 -0.15 -1.63
N THR A 196 6.72 0.77 -0.74
CA THR A 196 5.32 1.10 -0.46
C THR A 196 4.69 1.99 -1.53
N GLU A 197 5.50 2.68 -2.32
CA GLU A 197 5.05 3.40 -3.51
C GLU A 197 6.05 3.22 -4.66
N LEU A 198 5.52 2.85 -5.82
CA LEU A 198 6.28 2.64 -7.04
C LEU A 198 5.48 3.14 -8.25
N GLY A 199 6.10 3.96 -9.09
CA GLY A 199 5.48 4.40 -10.34
C GLY A 199 6.47 5.00 -11.33
N LEU A 200 6.00 5.28 -12.55
CA LEU A 200 6.76 5.98 -13.58
C LEU A 200 6.00 7.24 -14.03
N PRO A 201 6.25 8.40 -13.38
CA PRO A 201 5.49 9.61 -13.65
C PRO A 201 5.61 10.08 -15.10
N GLN A 202 4.50 10.59 -15.65
CA GLN A 202 4.39 11.24 -16.96
C GLN A 202 4.80 10.38 -18.17
N ALA A 203 5.02 9.09 -17.98
CA ALA A 203 5.27 8.17 -19.06
C ALA A 203 3.97 7.74 -19.74
N ASP A 204 4.05 7.44 -21.04
CA ASP A 204 2.93 6.82 -21.75
C ASP A 204 2.71 5.36 -21.30
N ALA A 205 1.58 4.79 -21.71
CA ALA A 205 1.18 3.43 -21.35
C ALA A 205 2.25 2.39 -21.75
N ASP A 206 2.76 2.46 -22.99
CA ASP A 206 3.77 1.54 -23.51
C ASP A 206 5.06 1.56 -22.66
N ALA A 207 5.56 2.76 -22.33
CA ALA A 207 6.75 2.91 -21.50
C ALA A 207 6.51 2.42 -20.06
N THR A 208 5.32 2.66 -19.52
CA THR A 208 4.96 2.23 -18.16
C THR A 208 4.82 0.71 -18.07
N VAL A 209 4.21 0.07 -19.06
CA VAL A 209 4.16 -1.40 -19.19
C VAL A 209 5.56 -2.00 -19.34
N ALA A 210 6.42 -1.40 -20.17
CA ALA A 210 7.80 -1.84 -20.33
C ALA A 210 8.62 -1.72 -19.03
N PHE A 211 8.36 -0.69 -18.22
CA PHE A 211 8.96 -0.52 -16.90
C PHE A 211 8.45 -1.57 -15.90
N MET A 212 7.14 -1.81 -15.84
CA MET A 212 6.57 -2.82 -14.93
C MET A 212 7.06 -4.22 -15.26
N ASN A 213 7.17 -4.58 -16.55
CA ASN A 213 7.72 -5.87 -16.98
C ASN A 213 9.16 -6.11 -16.53
N GLN A 214 9.97 -5.06 -16.40
CA GLN A 214 11.32 -5.17 -15.82
C GLN A 214 11.29 -5.21 -14.30
N THR A 215 10.38 -4.44 -13.70
CA THR A 215 10.37 -4.18 -12.26
C THR A 215 9.79 -5.36 -11.45
N LEU A 216 8.68 -5.96 -11.87
CA LEU A 216 8.05 -7.03 -11.09
C LEU A 216 8.98 -8.25 -10.93
N PRO A 217 9.59 -8.81 -11.99
CA PRO A 217 10.50 -9.94 -11.83
C PRO A 217 11.75 -9.58 -11.01
N TYR A 218 12.25 -8.35 -11.14
CA TYR A 218 13.38 -7.87 -10.35
C TYR A 218 13.04 -7.83 -8.85
N LEU A 219 11.92 -7.23 -8.46
CA LEU A 219 11.50 -7.17 -7.05
C LEU A 219 11.14 -8.55 -6.49
N ASP A 220 10.58 -9.44 -7.31
CA ASP A 220 10.29 -10.81 -6.92
C ASP A 220 11.57 -11.61 -6.61
N ASP A 221 12.65 -11.42 -7.39
CA ASP A 221 13.94 -12.12 -7.24
C ASP A 221 14.81 -11.58 -6.09
N LEU A 222 14.61 -10.33 -5.66
CA LEU A 222 15.35 -9.75 -4.54
C LEU A 222 14.87 -10.31 -3.20
N ASP A 223 15.66 -11.18 -2.57
CA ASP A 223 15.34 -11.74 -1.25
C ASP A 223 15.09 -10.65 -0.19
N TYR A 224 15.88 -9.57 -0.18
CA TYR A 224 15.74 -8.50 0.81
C TYR A 224 14.53 -7.59 0.55
N VAL A 225 13.84 -7.71 -0.58
CA VAL A 225 12.54 -7.06 -0.81
C VAL A 225 11.45 -8.03 -0.38
N GLU A 226 10.63 -7.64 0.59
CA GLU A 226 9.56 -8.49 1.10
C GLU A 226 8.19 -8.13 0.52
N LYS A 227 7.92 -6.82 0.34
CA LYS A 227 6.66 -6.33 -0.19
C LYS A 227 6.85 -5.16 -1.14
N TYR A 228 5.94 -5.00 -2.10
CA TYR A 228 5.90 -3.81 -2.94
C TYR A 228 4.47 -3.46 -3.38
N ALA A 229 4.20 -2.18 -3.59
CA ALA A 229 2.92 -1.66 -4.04
C ALA A 229 3.11 -0.68 -5.20
N TRP A 230 2.44 -0.97 -6.32
CA TRP A 230 2.32 -0.03 -7.42
C TRP A 230 1.35 1.09 -7.05
N PHE A 231 1.72 2.34 -7.34
CA PHE A 231 0.84 3.49 -7.22
C PHE A 231 0.02 3.62 -8.52
N GLY A 232 -1.20 3.08 -8.50
CA GLY A 232 -2.05 3.04 -9.69
C GLY A 232 -3.40 2.38 -9.50
N ALA A 233 -3.77 1.97 -8.28
CA ALA A 233 -5.09 1.39 -7.99
C ALA A 233 -6.15 2.50 -7.99
N PHE A 234 -6.47 2.98 -9.19
CA PHE A 234 -7.46 4.00 -9.55
C PHE A 234 -7.68 3.97 -11.08
N ARG A 235 -8.72 4.68 -11.55
CA ARG A 235 -9.03 4.86 -12.98
C ARG A 235 -8.22 5.99 -13.59
N THR A 236 -8.05 5.98 -14.91
CA THR A 236 -7.30 7.02 -15.65
C THR A 236 -7.79 8.44 -15.37
N ASP A 237 -9.10 8.68 -15.27
CA ASP A 237 -9.70 9.98 -14.91
C ASP A 237 -9.43 10.44 -13.46
N ASP A 238 -9.05 9.52 -12.56
CA ASP A 238 -8.70 9.83 -11.16
C ASP A 238 -7.20 10.07 -10.97
N ALA A 239 -6.40 9.90 -12.02
CA ALA A 239 -4.97 10.10 -11.97
C ALA A 239 -4.62 11.58 -11.70
N ASN A 240 -3.65 11.81 -10.81
CA ASN A 240 -3.20 13.17 -10.53
C ASN A 240 -2.25 13.69 -11.64
N GLU A 241 -2.17 15.02 -11.76
CA GLU A 241 -1.37 15.69 -12.79
C GLU A 241 0.13 15.36 -12.69
N TRP A 242 0.64 15.02 -11.51
CA TRP A 242 2.07 14.74 -11.32
C TRP A 242 2.46 13.33 -11.78
N THR A 243 1.65 12.31 -11.48
CA THR A 243 1.88 10.94 -11.96
C THR A 243 1.52 10.78 -13.42
N GLY A 244 0.47 11.45 -13.89
CA GLY A 244 -0.15 11.16 -15.19
C GLY A 244 -1.00 9.89 -15.13
N ASP A 245 -1.75 9.64 -16.22
CA ASP A 245 -2.72 8.55 -16.36
C ASP A 245 -2.08 7.19 -16.70
N GLY A 246 -0.89 7.19 -17.31
CA GLY A 246 -0.17 5.97 -17.71
C GLY A 246 0.13 4.98 -16.57
N VAL A 247 0.03 5.39 -15.31
CA VAL A 247 0.21 4.52 -14.14
C VAL A 247 -1.07 3.83 -13.66
N ALA A 248 -2.25 4.21 -14.18
CA ALA A 248 -3.53 3.68 -13.75
C ALA A 248 -3.68 2.19 -14.11
N LEU A 249 -4.18 1.40 -13.15
CA LEU A 249 -4.48 -0.01 -13.36
C LEU A 249 -5.84 -0.21 -14.04
N PHE A 250 -6.71 0.81 -14.03
CA PHE A 250 -8.03 0.77 -14.64
C PHE A 250 -8.20 1.91 -15.65
N ASP A 251 -8.93 1.63 -16.73
CA ASP A 251 -9.47 2.64 -17.63
C ASP A 251 -10.66 3.38 -17.00
N ASP A 252 -11.16 4.43 -17.67
CA ASP A 252 -12.27 5.25 -17.16
C ASP A 252 -13.57 4.45 -16.94
N ASP A 253 -13.75 3.35 -17.67
CA ASP A 253 -14.91 2.46 -17.58
C ASP A 253 -14.75 1.38 -16.50
N GLY A 254 -13.58 1.27 -15.86
CA GLY A 254 -13.26 0.27 -14.83
C GLY A 254 -12.73 -1.05 -15.37
N GLY A 255 -12.37 -1.10 -16.65
CA GLY A 255 -11.64 -2.23 -17.24
C GLY A 255 -10.16 -2.16 -16.87
N LEU A 256 -9.52 -3.30 -16.62
CA LEU A 256 -8.07 -3.34 -16.43
C LEU A 256 -7.35 -2.77 -17.66
N THR A 257 -6.42 -1.85 -17.46
CA THR A 257 -5.47 -1.48 -18.52
C THR A 257 -4.52 -2.67 -18.79
N GLU A 258 -3.73 -2.64 -19.86
CA GLU A 258 -2.65 -3.62 -20.06
C GLU A 258 -1.72 -3.69 -18.83
N LEU A 259 -1.42 -2.52 -18.24
CA LEU A 259 -0.65 -2.39 -17.01
C LEU A 259 -1.37 -3.05 -15.81
N GLY A 260 -2.67 -2.81 -15.67
CA GLY A 260 -3.55 -3.44 -14.68
C GLY A 260 -3.51 -4.96 -14.74
N ALA A 261 -3.76 -5.53 -15.92
CA ALA A 261 -3.72 -6.96 -16.17
C ALA A 261 -2.34 -7.55 -15.81
N LEU A 262 -1.25 -6.88 -16.21
CA LEU A 262 0.10 -7.28 -15.87
C LEU A 262 0.35 -7.31 -14.35
N TYR A 263 -0.07 -6.26 -13.62
CA TYR A 263 0.07 -6.20 -12.17
C TYR A 263 -0.73 -7.27 -11.44
N MET A 264 -1.88 -7.65 -11.99
CA MET A 264 -2.73 -8.73 -11.49
C MET A 264 -2.25 -10.14 -11.88
N GLY A 265 -1.11 -10.27 -12.56
CA GLY A 265 -0.50 -11.57 -12.91
C GLY A 265 -0.90 -12.09 -14.30
N GLY A 266 -1.64 -11.28 -15.07
CA GLY A 266 -2.02 -11.54 -16.45
C GLY A 266 -2.81 -12.82 -16.64
N GLU A 267 -2.77 -13.37 -17.85
CA GLU A 267 -3.48 -14.59 -18.23
C GLU A 267 -3.18 -15.79 -17.32
N THR A 268 -1.99 -15.84 -16.72
CA THR A 268 -1.60 -16.93 -15.80
C THR A 268 -2.49 -16.97 -14.56
N ASN A 269 -2.92 -15.80 -14.09
CA ASN A 269 -3.85 -15.65 -12.97
C ASN A 269 -5.31 -15.41 -13.44
N GLY A 270 -5.55 -15.41 -14.75
CA GLY A 270 -6.87 -15.19 -15.35
C GLY A 270 -7.29 -13.72 -15.39
N PHE A 271 -6.32 -12.79 -15.44
CA PHE A 271 -6.59 -11.36 -15.61
C PHE A 271 -6.21 -10.90 -17.01
N GLU A 272 -7.13 -10.22 -17.70
CA GLU A 272 -6.94 -9.70 -19.07
C GLU A 272 -7.30 -8.22 -19.18
N GLU A 273 -6.71 -7.54 -20.17
CA GLU A 273 -7.04 -6.14 -20.48
C GLU A 273 -8.54 -5.99 -20.79
N GLY A 274 -9.16 -4.94 -20.26
CA GLY A 274 -10.59 -4.67 -20.36
C GLY A 274 -11.46 -5.47 -19.38
N GLN A 275 -10.89 -6.39 -18.60
CA GLN A 275 -11.66 -7.10 -17.58
C GLN A 275 -12.12 -6.15 -16.49
N GLN A 276 -13.42 -6.20 -16.21
CA GLN A 276 -14.06 -5.43 -15.14
C GLN A 276 -14.37 -6.35 -13.95
N GLY A 277 -14.44 -5.78 -12.75
CA GLY A 277 -14.97 -6.50 -11.61
C GLY A 277 -16.48 -6.68 -11.72
N GLU A 278 -16.97 -7.88 -11.38
CA GLU A 278 -18.41 -8.06 -11.20
C GLU A 278 -18.84 -7.31 -9.93
N GLY A 279 -19.65 -6.25 -10.09
CA GLY A 279 -20.36 -5.66 -8.95
C GLY A 279 -21.24 -6.72 -8.29
N LEU A 280 -21.47 -6.63 -6.96
CA LEU A 280 -22.32 -7.58 -6.22
C LEU A 280 -23.64 -7.85 -6.97
N GLN A 281 -23.72 -8.95 -7.73
CA GLN A 281 -24.99 -9.44 -8.21
C GLN A 281 -25.72 -9.99 -7.00
N VAL A 282 -26.64 -9.20 -6.46
CA VAL A 282 -27.71 -9.73 -5.62
C VAL A 282 -28.49 -10.69 -6.52
N ASN A 283 -28.12 -11.96 -6.48
CA ASN A 283 -28.89 -13.05 -7.07
C ASN A 283 -30.22 -13.11 -6.33
N VAL A 284 -31.19 -12.30 -6.75
CA VAL A 284 -32.58 -12.50 -6.36
C VAL A 284 -33.01 -13.77 -7.10
N PRO A 285 -33.23 -14.89 -6.40
CA PRO A 285 -33.67 -16.09 -7.07
C PRO A 285 -35.02 -15.77 -7.72
N LEU A 286 -35.18 -16.11 -9.00
CA LEU A 286 -36.40 -15.90 -9.80
C LEU A 286 -37.69 -16.53 -9.20
N ALA A 287 -37.61 -17.15 -8.02
CA ALA A 287 -38.66 -17.93 -7.39
C ALA A 287 -39.70 -17.13 -6.58
N LEU A 288 -39.62 -15.79 -6.53
CA LEU A 288 -40.58 -14.95 -5.80
C LEU A 288 -41.26 -13.88 -6.68
N ILE A 289 -41.72 -14.27 -7.86
CA ILE A 289 -42.83 -13.57 -8.54
C ILE A 289 -44.05 -14.49 -8.45
N VAL A 290 -44.74 -14.46 -7.30
CA VAL A 290 -46.07 -15.04 -7.17
C VAL A 290 -47.10 -13.99 -7.59
N VAL A 291 -47.67 -14.25 -8.75
CA VAL A 291 -48.83 -13.58 -9.35
C VAL A 291 -50.02 -13.57 -8.39
N MET A 292 -50.51 -12.40 -7.98
CA MET A 292 -51.90 -12.25 -7.53
C MET A 292 -52.73 -11.56 -8.60
N SER A 293 -53.31 -12.39 -9.47
CA SER A 293 -54.48 -12.02 -10.27
C SER A 293 -55.68 -12.74 -9.65
N VAL A 294 -56.44 -12.05 -8.79
CA VAL A 294 -57.78 -12.51 -8.40
C VAL A 294 -58.77 -11.40 -8.72
N VAL A 295 -59.41 -11.63 -9.87
CA VAL A 295 -60.75 -11.26 -10.30
C VAL A 295 -61.70 -10.90 -9.16
N LEU A 296 -62.32 -9.72 -9.23
CA LEU A 296 -63.67 -9.49 -8.71
C LEU A 296 -64.49 -8.70 -9.73
N LEU A 297 -65.32 -9.43 -10.49
CA LEU A 297 -66.45 -8.91 -11.24
C LEU A 297 -67.74 -9.09 -10.41
N SER A 298 -68.54 -8.03 -10.40
CA SER A 298 -70.02 -7.99 -10.31
C SER A 298 -70.75 -8.04 -8.94
N SER A 299 -71.36 -6.88 -8.62
CA SER A 299 -72.83 -6.63 -8.57
C SER A 299 -73.55 -6.37 -7.24
N ASN A 300 -74.35 -5.28 -7.27
CA ASN A 300 -75.53 -4.86 -6.47
C ASN A 300 -75.24 -4.47 -5.01
N TRP A 301 -75.54 -3.24 -4.56
CA TRP A 301 -76.78 -2.43 -4.65
C TRP A 301 -76.52 -0.94 -4.88
#